data_AF-A0A3N8R5E3-F1
#
_entry.id   AF-A0A3N8R5E3-F1
#
_cell.length_a   1.000
_cell.length_b   1.000
_cell.length_c   1.000
_cell.angle_alpha   90.00
_cell.angle_beta   90.00
_cell.angle_gamma   90.00
#
_symmetry.space_group_name_H-M   'P 1'
#
loop_
_entity.id
_entity.type
_entity.pdbx_description
1 polymer ?
#
loop_
_entity_poly.entity_id
_entity_poly.type
_entity_poly.pdbx_seq_one_letter_code
_entity_poly.pdbx_strand_id
1 'polypeptide(L)'
;MRQPYAALLLCASLPAFAKVSTEVYCFRSDGDKPVRFEMRTYYDDAVDWSGAMVRYAKAKTALPLVVEHVDEEVLAEGRPHQFTTTWVEMVDGRINGRYEMMSQGAMIYSMTYTSARTGKQTAFGRVLDVDASEQTGCRW
;
A
#
# COMPACT_ATOMS: atom_id res chain seq x y z
N MET A 1 67.01 -2.36 1.85
CA MET A 1 65.80 -1.71 1.30
C MET A 1 64.71 -2.77 1.15
N ARG A 2 63.68 -2.75 2.01
CA ARG A 2 62.48 -3.59 1.88
C ARG A 2 61.28 -2.68 2.13
N GLN A 3 60.52 -2.38 1.07
CA GLN A 3 59.27 -1.63 1.14
C GLN A 3 58.16 -2.52 1.73
N PRO A 4 57.34 -2.03 2.67
CA PRO A 4 56.12 -2.71 3.08
C PRO A 4 54.96 -2.30 2.17
N TYR A 5 54.37 -3.26 1.46
CA TYR A 5 53.08 -3.05 0.79
C TYR A 5 51.96 -3.24 1.82
N ALA A 6 51.56 -2.14 2.45
CA ALA A 6 50.33 -2.11 3.24
C ALA A 6 49.13 -2.04 2.29
N ALA A 7 48.46 -3.18 2.08
CA ALA A 7 47.19 -3.22 1.37
C ALA A 7 46.10 -2.64 2.28
N LEU A 8 45.74 -1.37 2.04
CA LEU A 8 44.65 -0.69 2.73
C LEU A 8 43.31 -1.15 2.12
N LEU A 9 42.67 -2.13 2.76
CA LEU A 9 41.28 -2.52 2.46
C LEU A 9 40.36 -1.40 2.95
N LEU A 10 39.95 -0.50 2.05
CA LEU A 10 38.81 0.38 2.28
C LEU A 10 37.53 -0.46 2.31
N CYS A 11 37.08 -0.81 3.52
CA CYS A 11 35.69 -1.22 3.74
C CYS A 11 34.79 -0.01 3.51
N ALA A 12 34.47 0.28 2.24
CA ALA A 12 33.38 1.20 1.91
C ALA A 12 32.09 0.53 2.38
N SER A 13 31.57 0.96 3.54
CA SER A 13 30.21 0.64 3.96
C SER A 13 29.26 1.30 2.98
N LEU A 14 28.95 0.61 1.89
CA LEU A 14 27.84 1.00 1.03
C LEU A 14 26.60 0.97 1.92
N PRO A 15 25.84 2.07 2.05
CA PRO A 15 24.55 2.01 2.70
C PRO A 15 23.72 0.96 1.95
N ALA A 16 23.41 -0.14 2.62
CA ALA A 16 22.41 -1.08 2.16
C ALA A 16 21.07 -0.36 2.31
N PHE A 17 20.66 0.34 1.25
CA PHE A 17 19.32 0.89 1.19
C PHE A 17 18.36 -0.30 1.05
N ALA A 18 17.76 -0.72 2.17
CA ALA A 18 16.55 -1.51 2.14
C ALA A 18 15.48 -0.63 1.49
N LYS A 19 15.30 -0.82 0.18
CA LYS A 19 14.39 0.02 -0.61
C LYS A 19 12.98 -0.54 -0.43
N VAL A 20 12.24 0.07 0.49
CA VAL A 20 10.79 -0.14 0.58
C VAL A 20 10.14 0.40 -0.69
N SER A 21 9.46 -0.44 -1.46
CA SER A 21 8.65 0.02 -2.58
C SER A 21 7.37 0.65 -2.05
N THR A 22 6.94 1.75 -2.67
CA THR A 22 5.72 2.45 -2.30
C THR A 22 4.84 2.61 -3.53
N GLU A 23 3.55 2.30 -3.39
CA GLU A 23 2.56 2.62 -4.42
C GLU A 23 1.49 3.52 -3.83
N VAL A 24 0.96 4.42 -4.66
CA VAL A 24 -0.05 5.40 -4.24
C VAL A 24 -1.29 5.22 -5.09
N TYR A 25 -2.42 5.02 -4.42
CA TYR A 25 -3.72 4.81 -5.02
C TYR A 25 -4.72 5.86 -4.56
N CYS A 26 -5.48 6.42 -5.50
CA CYS A 26 -6.52 7.38 -5.20
C CYS A 26 -7.89 6.73 -5.39
N PHE A 27 -8.74 6.81 -4.36
CA PHE A 27 -10.05 6.16 -4.35
C PHE A 27 -11.16 7.16 -4.04
N ARG A 28 -12.32 6.92 -4.64
CA ARG A 28 -13.54 7.71 -4.43
C ARG A 28 -14.78 6.83 -4.40
N SER A 29 -15.68 7.07 -3.45
CA SER A 29 -17.01 6.44 -3.43
C SER A 29 -17.95 7.12 -4.41
N ASP A 30 -19.04 6.46 -4.78
CA ASP A 30 -20.10 7.09 -5.57
C ASP A 30 -20.98 8.04 -4.72
N GLY A 31 -21.83 8.81 -5.42
CA GLY A 31 -22.83 9.72 -4.84
C GLY A 31 -22.45 11.21 -4.85
N ASP A 32 -23.41 12.07 -4.47
CA ASP A 32 -23.29 13.53 -4.56
C ASP A 32 -22.21 14.14 -3.65
N LYS A 33 -21.88 13.44 -2.55
CA LYS A 33 -20.86 13.85 -1.58
C LYS A 33 -19.87 12.71 -1.39
N PRO A 34 -19.04 12.44 -2.40
CA PRO A 34 -18.22 11.25 -2.42
C PRO A 34 -17.13 11.31 -1.35
N VAL A 35 -16.90 10.19 -0.69
CA VAL A 35 -15.76 9.99 0.20
C VAL A 35 -14.53 9.75 -0.67
N ARG A 36 -13.44 10.46 -0.39
CA ARG A 36 -12.18 10.37 -1.13
C ARG A 36 -11.06 10.03 -0.16
N PHE A 37 -10.18 9.10 -0.53
CA PHE A 37 -8.99 8.78 0.25
C PHE A 37 -7.83 8.34 -0.66
N GLU A 38 -6.62 8.64 -0.21
CA GLU A 38 -5.43 8.00 -0.74
C GLU A 38 -5.12 6.74 0.07
N MET A 39 -4.63 5.71 -0.59
CA MET A 39 -4.00 4.56 0.03
C MET A 39 -2.55 4.51 -0.42
N ARG A 40 -1.63 4.28 0.52
CA ARG A 40 -0.24 3.96 0.19
C ARG A 40 0.10 2.58 0.68
N THR A 41 0.58 1.73 -0.20
CA THR A 41 1.14 0.42 0.15
C THR A 41 2.64 0.53 0.26
N TYR A 42 3.21 -0.29 1.14
CA TYR A 42 4.64 -0.39 1.39
C TYR A 42 5.02 -1.86 1.34
N TYR A 43 6.06 -2.20 0.59
CA TYR A 43 6.59 -3.56 0.54
C TYR A 43 8.10 -3.57 0.71
N ASP A 44 8.58 -4.43 1.61
CA ASP A 44 10.00 -4.71 1.81
C ASP A 44 10.28 -6.17 1.47
N ASP A 45 10.86 -6.37 0.29
CA ASP A 45 11.24 -7.68 -0.26
C ASP A 45 12.33 -8.36 0.60
N ALA A 46 13.18 -7.59 1.27
CA ALA A 46 14.28 -8.16 2.06
C ALA A 46 13.79 -8.96 3.28
N VAL A 47 12.58 -8.68 3.76
CA VAL A 47 11.99 -9.31 4.95
C VAL A 47 10.57 -9.81 4.70
N ASP A 48 10.13 -9.86 3.44
CA ASP A 48 8.78 -10.25 3.02
C ASP A 48 7.67 -9.57 3.85
N TRP A 49 7.78 -8.25 4.00
CA TRP A 49 6.85 -7.47 4.81
C TRP A 49 6.02 -6.51 3.95
N SER A 50 4.72 -6.46 4.25
CA SER A 50 3.78 -5.51 3.65
C SER A 50 3.05 -4.70 4.71
N GLY A 51 2.86 -3.41 4.42
CA GLY A 51 2.06 -2.51 5.22
C GLY A 51 1.34 -1.49 4.36
N ALA A 52 0.36 -0.78 4.90
CA ALA A 52 -0.27 0.31 4.18
C ALA A 52 -0.75 1.42 5.11
N MET A 53 -1.20 2.51 4.51
CA MET A 53 -1.97 3.54 5.21
C MET A 53 -3.09 4.06 4.30
N VAL A 54 -4.12 4.64 4.93
CA VAL A 54 -5.13 5.42 4.24
C VAL A 54 -5.18 6.84 4.80
N ARG A 55 -5.38 7.83 3.94
CA ARG A 55 -5.64 9.21 4.36
C ARG A 55 -6.80 9.78 3.57
N TYR A 56 -7.89 10.04 4.28
CA TYR A 56 -9.07 10.67 3.71
C TYR A 56 -8.75 12.12 3.31
N ALA A 57 -9.33 12.61 2.20
CA ALA A 57 -9.02 13.92 1.62
C ALA A 57 -9.19 15.10 2.59
N LYS A 58 -10.09 14.97 3.59
CA LYS A 58 -10.35 15.99 4.61
C LYS A 58 -9.63 15.72 5.94
N ALA A 59 -8.93 14.59 6.07
CA ALA A 59 -8.23 14.22 7.29
C ALA A 59 -6.80 14.78 7.30
N LYS A 60 -6.35 15.20 8.48
CA LYS A 60 -4.96 15.66 8.68
C LYS A 60 -3.98 14.51 8.90
N THR A 61 -4.47 13.39 9.40
CA THR A 61 -3.67 12.22 9.78
C THR A 61 -4.04 11.02 8.92
N ALA A 62 -3.04 10.19 8.62
CA ALA A 62 -3.24 8.89 8.01
C ALA A 62 -3.62 7.86 9.08
N LEU A 63 -4.38 6.85 8.68
CA LEU A 63 -4.71 5.68 9.49
C LEU A 63 -3.87 4.50 9.00
N PRO A 64 -3.15 3.81 9.90
CA PRO A 64 -2.34 2.66 9.52
C PRO A 64 -3.23 1.47 9.15
N LEU A 65 -2.77 0.73 8.15
CA LEU A 65 -3.35 -0.53 7.70
C LEU A 65 -2.35 -1.68 7.92
N VAL A 66 -2.87 -2.82 8.38
CA VAL A 66 -2.11 -4.06 8.53
C VAL A 66 -2.71 -5.11 7.61
N VAL A 67 -1.88 -5.90 6.91
CA VAL A 67 -2.38 -7.05 6.14
C VAL A 67 -2.96 -8.07 7.11
N GLU A 68 -4.23 -8.41 6.92
CA GLU A 68 -4.88 -9.51 7.64
C GLU A 68 -4.77 -10.81 6.85
N HIS A 69 -5.02 -10.73 5.54
CA HIS A 69 -5.04 -11.90 4.66
C HIS A 69 -4.76 -11.51 3.21
N VAL A 70 -4.15 -12.43 2.46
CA VAL A 70 -3.95 -12.34 1.00
C VAL A 70 -4.43 -13.65 0.39
N ASP A 71 -5.44 -13.55 -0.47
CA ASP A 71 -5.84 -14.66 -1.35
C ASP A 71 -5.22 -14.48 -2.72
N GLU A 72 -4.77 -15.58 -3.31
CA GLU A 72 -4.15 -15.64 -4.63
C GLU A 72 -4.90 -16.63 -5.51
N GLU A 73 -5.28 -16.18 -6.71
CA GLU A 73 -6.00 -16.99 -7.69
C GLU A 73 -5.31 -16.94 -9.06
N VAL A 74 -5.05 -18.12 -9.62
CA VAL A 74 -4.55 -18.27 -11.00
C VAL A 74 -5.75 -18.50 -11.92
N LEU A 75 -6.19 -17.44 -12.60
CA LEU A 75 -7.36 -17.52 -13.49
C LEU A 75 -7.06 -18.25 -14.81
N ALA A 76 -5.84 -18.16 -15.33
CA ALA A 76 -5.36 -18.87 -16.51
C ALA A 76 -3.83 -18.91 -16.54
N GLU A 77 -3.26 -19.95 -17.16
CA GLU A 77 -1.82 -20.09 -17.33
C GLU A 77 -1.23 -18.90 -18.11
N GLY A 78 -0.12 -18.35 -17.61
CA GLY A 78 0.58 -17.22 -18.24
C GLY A 78 -0.05 -15.83 -18.02
N ARG A 79 -1.17 -15.73 -17.30
CA ARG A 79 -1.74 -14.45 -16.86
C ARG A 79 -1.16 -14.03 -15.51
N PRO A 80 -1.05 -12.72 -15.23
CA PRO A 80 -0.75 -12.27 -13.87
C PRO A 80 -1.78 -12.84 -12.89
N HIS A 81 -1.30 -13.25 -11.72
CA HIS A 81 -2.17 -13.77 -10.67
C HIS A 81 -3.13 -12.66 -10.21
N GLN A 82 -4.33 -13.06 -9.82
CA GLN A 82 -5.27 -12.18 -9.15
C GLN A 82 -5.02 -12.27 -7.65
N PHE A 83 -4.91 -11.12 -7.00
CA PHE A 83 -4.76 -11.03 -5.56
C PHE A 83 -5.96 -10.31 -4.96
N THR A 84 -6.51 -10.89 -3.90
CA THR A 84 -7.47 -10.22 -3.01
C THR A 84 -6.77 -9.98 -1.68
N THR A 85 -6.40 -8.74 -1.39
CA THR A 85 -5.75 -8.37 -0.13
C THR A 85 -6.77 -7.76 0.82
N THR A 86 -6.86 -8.33 2.01
CA THR A 86 -7.65 -7.78 3.12
C THR A 86 -6.72 -7.03 4.07
N TRP A 87 -7.00 -5.74 4.24
CA TRP A 87 -6.30 -4.83 5.14
C TRP A 87 -7.20 -4.46 6.32
N VAL A 88 -6.65 -4.46 7.52
CA VAL A 88 -7.32 -4.01 8.73
C VAL A 88 -6.92 -2.58 9.04
N GLU A 89 -7.90 -1.69 9.15
CA GLU A 89 -7.71 -0.31 9.58
C GLU A 89 -7.64 -0.22 11.11
N MET A 90 -6.53 0.30 11.63
CA MET A 90 -6.29 0.39 13.07
C MET A 90 -6.47 1.84 13.56
N VAL A 91 -7.30 2.02 14.58
CA VAL A 91 -7.54 3.30 15.26
C VAL A 91 -7.46 3.06 16.77
N ASP A 92 -6.58 3.80 17.46
CA ASP A 92 -6.37 3.71 18.91
C ASP A 92 -6.18 2.26 19.41
N GLY A 93 -5.41 1.46 18.66
CA GLY A 93 -5.13 0.06 18.98
C GLY A 93 -6.30 -0.90 18.74
N ARG A 94 -7.37 -0.47 18.08
CA ARG A 94 -8.55 -1.28 17.78
C ARG A 94 -8.81 -1.35 16.27
N ILE A 95 -9.44 -2.44 15.85
CA ILE A 95 -9.93 -2.60 14.48
C ILE A 95 -11.13 -1.66 14.26
N ASN A 96 -11.00 -0.71 13.35
CA ASN A 96 -12.07 0.21 12.97
C ASN A 96 -12.87 -0.28 11.75
N GLY A 97 -12.20 -1.01 10.86
CA GLY A 97 -12.80 -1.61 9.68
C GLY A 97 -11.80 -2.40 8.86
N ARG A 98 -12.27 -2.92 7.73
CA ARG A 98 -11.48 -3.70 6.77
C ARG A 98 -11.62 -3.15 5.38
N TYR A 99 -10.51 -3.10 4.64
CA TYR A 99 -10.51 -2.88 3.21
C TYR A 99 -10.23 -4.20 2.51
N GLU A 100 -11.01 -4.52 1.50
CA GLU A 100 -10.74 -5.63 0.59
C GLU A 100 -10.43 -5.03 -0.78
N MET A 101 -9.22 -5.29 -1.28
CA MET A 101 -8.76 -4.84 -2.60
C MET A 101 -8.49 -6.05 -3.49
N MET A 102 -9.19 -6.14 -4.62
CA MET A 102 -8.91 -7.13 -5.66
C MET A 102 -8.09 -6.49 -6.78
N SER A 103 -6.97 -7.10 -7.13
CA SER A 103 -6.02 -6.59 -8.11
C SER A 103 -5.47 -7.69 -9.02
N GLN A 104 -5.05 -7.32 -10.23
CA GLN A 104 -4.33 -8.20 -11.16
C GLN A 104 -3.37 -7.36 -11.99
N GLY A 105 -2.07 -7.59 -11.82
CA GLY A 105 -1.04 -6.72 -12.39
C GLY A 105 -1.25 -5.27 -11.94
N ALA A 106 -1.27 -4.31 -12.87
CA ALA A 106 -1.48 -2.90 -12.57
C ALA A 106 -2.95 -2.51 -12.32
N MET A 107 -3.89 -3.44 -12.52
CA MET A 107 -5.32 -3.18 -12.45
C MET A 107 -5.86 -3.45 -11.04
N ILE A 108 -6.73 -2.55 -10.57
CA ILE A 108 -7.55 -2.76 -9.36
C ILE A 108 -8.98 -2.93 -9.82
N TYR A 109 -9.55 -4.10 -9.58
CA TYR A 109 -10.91 -4.45 -9.96
C TYR A 109 -11.94 -3.99 -8.93
N SER A 110 -11.61 -4.07 -7.64
CA SER A 110 -12.49 -3.63 -6.57
C SER A 110 -11.72 -3.08 -5.38
N MET A 111 -12.38 -2.18 -4.66
CA MET A 111 -11.95 -1.67 -3.37
C MET A 111 -13.21 -1.46 -2.52
N THR A 112 -13.34 -2.20 -1.43
CA THR A 112 -14.50 -2.13 -0.54
C THR A 112 -14.06 -1.94 0.90
N TYR A 113 -14.64 -0.97 1.60
CA TYR A 113 -14.49 -0.82 3.04
C TYR A 113 -15.70 -1.41 3.78
N THR A 114 -15.45 -2.19 4.82
CA THR A 114 -16.46 -2.68 5.76
C THR A 114 -16.20 -2.10 7.15
N SER A 115 -17.14 -1.30 7.68
CA SER A 115 -17.02 -0.77 9.04
C SER A 115 -17.15 -1.86 10.09
N ALA A 116 -16.19 -1.98 11.01
CA ALA A 116 -16.29 -2.92 12.13
C ALA A 116 -17.40 -2.54 13.11
N ARG A 117 -17.73 -1.25 13.21
CA ARG A 117 -18.78 -0.73 14.11
C ARG A 117 -20.19 -1.01 13.61
N THR A 118 -20.44 -0.87 12.31
CA THR A 118 -21.80 -0.92 11.76
C THR A 118 -22.02 -2.04 10.76
N GLY A 119 -20.99 -2.76 10.33
CA GLY A 119 -21.05 -3.73 9.24
C GLY A 119 -21.33 -3.12 7.87
N LYS A 120 -21.43 -1.79 7.76
CA LYS A 120 -21.77 -1.12 6.50
C LYS A 120 -20.61 -1.25 5.53
N GLN A 121 -20.92 -1.69 4.32
CA GLN A 121 -19.99 -1.72 3.19
C GLN A 121 -20.06 -0.43 2.38
N THR A 122 -18.92 0.03 1.88
CA THR A 122 -18.79 1.15 0.95
C THR A 122 -17.80 0.78 -0.13
N ALA A 123 -18.25 0.78 -1.38
CA ALA A 123 -17.40 0.55 -2.54
C ALA A 123 -16.72 1.85 -2.97
N PHE A 124 -15.50 1.72 -3.49
CA PHE A 124 -14.71 2.81 -4.02
C PHE A 124 -14.18 2.46 -5.41
N GLY A 125 -14.30 3.41 -6.33
CA GLY A 125 -13.63 3.35 -7.63
C GLY A 125 -12.24 3.96 -7.56
N ARG A 126 -11.30 3.40 -8.33
CA ARG A 126 -9.98 4.00 -8.55
C ARG A 126 -10.14 5.27 -9.39
N VAL A 127 -9.49 6.34 -8.95
CA VAL A 127 -9.46 7.63 -9.62
C VAL A 127 -8.14 7.75 -10.38
N LEU A 128 -8.21 7.87 -11.70
CA LEU A 128 -7.03 7.89 -12.58
C LEU A 128 -6.68 9.29 -13.12
N ASP A 129 -7.59 10.25 -12.97
CA ASP A 129 -7.46 11.64 -13.41
C ASP A 129 -6.89 12.56 -12.31
N VAL A 130 -6.40 11.99 -11.21
CA VAL A 130 -5.76 12.71 -10.10
C VAL A 130 -4.26 12.41 -10.10
N ASP A 131 -3.46 13.47 -10.03
CA ASP A 131 -2.02 13.37 -9.86
C ASP A 131 -1.69 12.72 -8.50
N ALA A 132 -0.93 11.63 -8.56
CA ALA A 132 -0.59 10.78 -7.43
C ALA A 132 0.91 10.48 -7.45
N SER A 133 1.61 10.83 -6.37
CA SER A 133 3.03 10.51 -6.20
C SER A 133 3.34 10.15 -4.75
N GLU A 134 4.47 9.49 -4.51
CA GLU A 134 4.94 9.22 -3.15
C GLU A 134 5.15 10.52 -2.34
N GLN A 135 5.58 11.59 -3.00
CA GLN A 135 5.89 12.86 -2.34
C GLN A 135 4.62 13.64 -1.98
N THR A 136 3.68 13.75 -2.92
CA THR A 136 2.50 14.60 -2.76
C THR A 136 1.26 13.85 -2.30
N GLY A 137 1.21 12.52 -2.48
CA GLY A 137 -0.02 11.76 -2.37
C GLY A 137 -1.02 12.13 -3.47
N CYS A 138 -2.31 11.87 -3.22
CA CYS A 138 -3.40 12.24 -4.12
C CYS A 138 -3.72 13.73 -4.02
N ARG A 139 -3.65 14.45 -5.16
CA ARG A 139 -3.98 15.88 -5.25
C ARG A 139 -5.47 16.08 -5.57
N TRP A 140 -6.28 16.12 -4.52
CA TRP A 140 -7.74 16.22 -4.55
C TRP A 140 -8.33 17.60 -4.87
#